data_AF-A0AAJ6B6J7-F1
#
_entry.id   AF-A0AAJ6B6J7-F1
#
_cell.length_a   1.000
_cell.length_b   1.000
_cell.length_c   1.000
_cell.angle_alpha   90.00
_cell.angle_beta   90.00
_cell.angle_gamma   90.00
#
_symmetry.space_group_name_H-M   'P 1'
#
loop_
_entity.id
_entity.type
_entity.pdbx_description
1 polymer ?
#
loop_
_entity_poly.entity_id
_entity_poly.type
_entity_poly.pdbx_seq_one_letter_code
_entity_poly.pdbx_strand_id
1 'polypeptide(L)'
;MGLFNWFTQEVAIDLGTANTLIIHNDKVVVDEPSIVAFDRQTNKIIAIGRQAMQMEGKTHDNIRTVRPLKDGVIADFNAAEAMIKGMIRMLNGGKGWMFPSLRMVICIPSGITEVEKRAVRDSAEIAGAKEVYLIHEPMAAAVGIGIDVEEPMGNMIIDIGGGTTEIAVIALSGIVCDQSIRVAGDNFDSDIVNYIRRQHNIMIGDRTAEKIKIEVGAALPELTDPPADFAVQGRDLMTGVPKQITVSYTEIAHCLDKSISKIEEAILKALEITPPELSADIYQTGIYLTGGGALLRGLDKRVAAKTKLPVHVAEDPLRAVVRGTGIALKNIGGFKFLMQ
;
A
#
# COMPACT_ATOMS: atom_id res chain seq x y z
N MET A 1 20.12 25.97 24.28
CA MET A 1 19.40 25.48 23.08
C MET A 1 20.38 25.53 21.92
N GLY A 2 21.02 24.40 21.66
CA GLY A 2 22.36 24.34 21.07
C GLY A 2 22.40 24.23 19.54
N LEU A 3 23.49 24.76 18.98
CA LEU A 3 23.92 24.85 17.58
C LEU A 3 24.09 23.52 16.80
N PHE A 4 23.43 22.43 17.21
CA PHE A 4 23.65 21.08 16.65
C PHE A 4 22.54 20.57 15.70
N ASN A 5 21.47 21.34 15.46
CA ASN A 5 20.26 20.83 14.78
C ASN A 5 20.25 21.00 13.24
N TRP A 6 21.39 21.29 12.60
CA TRP A 6 21.47 21.57 11.13
C TRP A 6 21.83 20.36 10.26
N PHE A 7 22.07 19.18 10.85
CA PHE A 7 22.51 17.97 10.10
C PHE A 7 21.52 16.80 10.15
N THR A 8 20.35 16.96 10.75
CA THR A 8 19.33 15.90 10.78
C THR A 8 18.28 16.14 9.69
N GLN A 9 18.16 15.21 8.75
CA GLN A 9 17.05 15.18 7.81
C GLN A 9 15.92 14.33 8.38
N GLU A 10 14.72 14.90 8.38
CA GLU A 10 13.51 14.24 8.83
C GLU A 10 12.75 13.71 7.63
N VAL A 11 12.39 12.43 7.66
CA VAL A 11 11.66 11.76 6.57
C VAL A 11 10.52 10.92 7.10
N ALA A 12 9.40 10.98 6.41
CA ALA A 12 8.26 10.08 6.64
C ALA A 12 8.18 9.11 5.47
N ILE A 13 8.10 7.82 5.76
CA ILE A 13 8.18 6.75 4.77
C ILE A 13 6.94 5.88 4.87
N ASP A 14 6.23 5.78 3.76
CA ASP A 14 5.25 4.72 3.51
C ASP A 14 5.95 3.64 2.69
N LEU A 15 6.26 2.52 3.36
CA LEU A 15 7.00 1.40 2.79
C LEU A 15 6.00 0.36 2.24
N GLY A 16 5.21 0.76 1.24
CA GLY A 16 4.15 -0.04 0.68
C GLY A 16 4.65 -1.18 -0.22
N THR A 17 3.89 -2.28 -0.29
CA THR A 17 4.24 -3.45 -1.13
C THR A 17 4.33 -3.11 -2.63
N ALA A 18 3.45 -2.23 -3.12
CA ALA A 18 3.41 -1.82 -4.52
C ALA A 18 4.29 -0.59 -4.80
N ASN A 19 4.17 0.45 -3.96
CA ASN A 19 4.87 1.73 -4.11
C ASN A 19 5.43 2.17 -2.76
N THR A 20 6.58 2.85 -2.79
CA THR A 20 7.18 3.51 -1.64
C THR A 20 7.07 5.02 -1.84
N LEU A 21 6.52 5.70 -0.84
CA LEU A 21 6.41 7.16 -0.83
C LEU A 21 7.26 7.72 0.31
N ILE A 22 8.00 8.79 0.03
CA ILE A 22 8.80 9.50 1.04
C ILE A 22 8.41 10.97 1.04
N ILE A 23 8.07 11.49 2.22
CA ILE A 23 7.89 12.92 2.48
C ILE A 23 9.14 13.47 3.16
N HIS A 24 9.60 14.62 2.66
CA HIS A 24 10.62 15.45 3.27
C HIS A 24 10.22 16.92 3.09
N ASN A 25 10.30 17.74 4.15
CA ASN A 25 9.89 19.14 4.14
C ASN A 25 8.49 19.36 3.52
N ASP A 26 7.50 18.57 3.96
CA ASP A 26 6.10 18.64 3.53
C ASP A 26 5.81 18.36 2.07
N LYS A 27 6.78 17.77 1.36
CA LYS A 27 6.63 17.40 -0.04
C LYS A 27 6.89 15.92 -0.20
N VAL A 28 6.03 15.27 -0.99
CA VAL A 28 6.34 13.95 -1.53
C VAL A 28 7.50 14.12 -2.50
N VAL A 29 8.65 13.56 -2.13
CA VAL A 29 9.93 13.69 -2.83
C VAL A 29 10.34 12.37 -3.49
N VAL A 30 9.75 11.26 -3.05
CA VAL A 30 9.83 9.95 -3.70
C VAL A 30 8.41 9.41 -3.84
N ASP A 31 8.08 8.95 -5.04
CA ASP A 31 6.85 8.25 -5.41
C ASP A 31 7.26 7.21 -6.46
N GLU A 32 7.72 6.06 -5.99
CA GLU A 32 8.41 5.07 -6.81
C GLU A 32 7.91 3.65 -6.51
N PRO A 33 7.76 2.77 -7.51
CA PRO A 33 7.44 1.36 -7.30
C PRO A 33 8.44 0.68 -6.36
N SER A 34 7.94 -0.18 -5.48
CA SER A 34 8.75 -0.91 -4.50
C SER A 34 9.45 -2.11 -5.14
N ILE A 35 10.47 -1.84 -5.96
CA ILE A 35 11.17 -2.85 -6.75
C ILE A 35 12.64 -2.46 -7.00
N VAL A 36 13.51 -3.47 -6.98
CA VAL A 36 14.95 -3.34 -7.26
C VAL A 36 15.36 -4.33 -8.34
N ALA A 37 16.20 -3.87 -9.27
CA ALA A 37 16.85 -4.72 -10.27
C ALA A 37 18.31 -4.95 -9.89
N PHE A 38 18.74 -6.21 -9.89
CA PHE A 38 20.11 -6.63 -9.61
C PHE A 38 20.72 -7.36 -10.80
N ASP A 39 22.03 -7.17 -10.98
CA ASP A 39 22.85 -8.08 -11.76
C ASP A 39 22.96 -9.41 -11.00
N ARG A 40 22.57 -10.51 -11.63
CA ARG A 40 22.51 -11.84 -11.00
C ARG A 40 23.88 -12.39 -10.62
N GLN A 41 24.94 -12.02 -11.34
CA GLN A 41 26.28 -12.57 -11.10
C GLN A 41 27.01 -11.81 -9.99
N THR A 42 26.87 -10.49 -9.98
CA THR A 42 27.60 -9.58 -9.09
C THR A 42 26.76 -9.10 -7.91
N ASN A 43 25.43 -9.33 -7.92
CA ASN A 43 24.47 -8.75 -6.99
C ASN A 43 24.51 -7.21 -6.91
N LYS A 44 25.10 -6.55 -7.90
CA LYS A 44 25.11 -5.08 -7.96
C LYS A 44 23.74 -4.56 -8.35
N ILE A 45 23.33 -3.46 -7.72
CA ILE A 45 22.10 -2.74 -8.07
C ILE A 45 22.25 -2.17 -9.47
N ILE A 46 21.30 -2.47 -10.35
CA ILE A 46 21.17 -1.92 -11.70
C ILE A 46 20.21 -0.73 -11.69
N ALA A 47 19.05 -0.90 -11.06
CA ALA A 47 18.00 0.10 -11.01
C ALA A 47 17.11 -0.08 -9.78
N ILE A 48 16.42 0.98 -9.37
CA ILE A 48 15.42 1.00 -8.30
C ILE A 48 14.19 1.75 -8.83
N GLY A 49 13.00 1.45 -8.32
CA GLY A 49 11.80 2.20 -8.65
C GLY A 49 11.31 1.94 -10.07
N ARG A 50 10.84 2.98 -10.74
CA ARG A 50 10.21 2.92 -12.07
C ARG A 50 11.14 2.33 -13.12
N GLN A 51 12.46 2.57 -13.01
CA GLN A 51 13.45 1.97 -13.91
C GLN A 51 13.53 0.45 -13.73
N ALA A 52 13.52 -0.05 -12.49
CA ALA A 52 13.47 -1.49 -12.23
C ALA A 52 12.12 -2.10 -12.63
N MET A 53 11.00 -1.39 -12.41
CA MET A 53 9.68 -1.83 -12.85
C MET A 53 9.58 -1.99 -14.38
N GLN A 54 10.27 -1.15 -15.16
CA GLN A 54 10.31 -1.29 -16.63
C GLN A 54 11.00 -2.57 -17.10
N MET A 55 11.89 -3.14 -16.27
CA MET A 55 12.61 -4.38 -16.55
C MET A 55 11.79 -5.62 -16.16
N GLU A 56 10.85 -5.50 -15.22
CA GLU A 56 10.05 -6.62 -14.72
C GLU A 56 9.30 -7.36 -15.84
N GLY A 57 9.47 -8.68 -15.90
CA GLY A 57 8.92 -9.54 -16.96
C GLY A 57 9.57 -9.38 -18.33
N LYS A 58 10.63 -8.57 -18.45
CA LYS A 58 11.39 -8.31 -19.70
C LYS A 58 12.90 -8.51 -19.54
N THR A 59 13.34 -9.08 -18.42
CA THR A 59 14.76 -9.32 -18.15
C THR A 59 15.31 -10.48 -18.98
N HIS A 60 16.61 -10.43 -19.29
CA HIS A 60 17.39 -11.61 -19.67
C HIS A 60 18.02 -12.27 -18.43
N ASP A 61 18.64 -13.43 -18.61
CA ASP A 61 19.14 -14.29 -17.52
C ASP A 61 20.18 -13.66 -16.58
N ASN A 62 20.74 -12.49 -16.89
CA ASN A 62 21.69 -11.80 -16.02
C ASN A 62 21.04 -10.72 -15.14
N ILE A 63 19.77 -10.39 -15.35
CA ILE A 63 19.06 -9.39 -14.54
C ILE A 63 17.95 -10.09 -13.76
N ARG A 64 17.89 -9.84 -12.45
CA ARG A 64 16.75 -10.22 -11.61
C ARG A 64 16.09 -8.98 -11.05
N THR A 65 14.77 -8.90 -11.15
CA THR A 65 13.98 -7.93 -10.41
C THR A 65 13.45 -8.56 -9.13
N VAL A 66 13.43 -7.80 -8.05
CA VAL A 66 12.97 -8.23 -6.72
C VAL A 66 12.05 -7.15 -6.15
N ARG A 67 10.85 -7.55 -5.74
CA ARG A 67 9.97 -6.75 -4.89
C ARG A 67 10.29 -7.13 -3.45
N PRO A 68 10.95 -6.25 -2.67
CA PRO A 68 11.47 -6.62 -1.34
C PRO A 68 10.39 -6.77 -0.29
N LEU A 69 9.21 -6.22 -0.57
CA LEU A 69 8.06 -6.20 0.32
C LEU A 69 7.00 -7.14 -0.24
N LYS A 70 6.33 -7.86 0.66
CA LYS A 70 5.21 -8.72 0.32
C LYS A 70 4.26 -8.77 1.51
N ASP A 71 2.96 -8.69 1.24
CA ASP A 71 1.93 -8.73 2.28
C ASP A 71 2.19 -7.71 3.43
N GLY A 72 2.70 -6.51 3.09
CA GLY A 72 3.01 -5.46 4.06
C GLY A 72 4.30 -5.66 4.88
N VAL A 73 5.08 -6.71 4.62
CA VAL A 73 6.29 -7.04 5.40
C VAL A 73 7.53 -7.21 4.52
N ILE A 74 8.72 -7.12 5.13
CA ILE A 74 10.00 -7.32 4.43
C ILE A 74 10.20 -8.81 4.13
N ALA A 75 10.15 -9.17 2.85
CA ALA A 75 10.37 -10.52 2.35
C ALA A 75 11.81 -10.75 1.86
N ASP A 76 12.51 -9.70 1.42
CA ASP A 76 13.93 -9.73 1.06
C ASP A 76 14.65 -8.52 1.68
N PHE A 77 15.38 -8.77 2.77
CA PHE A 77 16.11 -7.76 3.53
C PHE A 77 17.15 -7.01 2.71
N ASN A 78 17.93 -7.72 1.91
CA ASN A 78 19.00 -7.11 1.11
C ASN A 78 18.41 -6.18 0.05
N ALA A 79 17.30 -6.60 -0.56
CA ALA A 79 16.59 -5.76 -1.51
C ALA A 79 15.88 -4.57 -0.84
N ALA A 80 15.31 -4.74 0.36
CA ALA A 80 14.69 -3.66 1.12
C ALA A 80 15.72 -2.58 1.51
N GLU A 81 16.87 -2.98 2.04
CA GLU A 81 17.96 -2.06 2.38
C GLU A 81 18.46 -1.30 1.14
N ALA A 82 18.72 -2.03 0.05
CA ALA A 82 19.14 -1.43 -1.23
C ALA A 82 18.13 -0.40 -1.73
N MET A 83 16.83 -0.73 -1.63
CA MET A 83 15.73 0.14 -2.05
C MET A 83 15.65 1.41 -1.19
N ILE A 84 15.57 1.27 0.13
CA ILE A 84 15.45 2.40 1.08
C ILE A 84 16.66 3.33 0.92
N LYS A 85 17.87 2.77 0.91
CA LYS A 85 19.12 3.54 0.73
C LYS A 85 19.18 4.25 -0.64
N GLY A 86 18.71 3.59 -1.69
CA GLY A 86 18.64 4.18 -3.02
C GLY A 86 17.65 5.35 -3.08
N MET A 87 16.46 5.17 -2.53
CA MET A 87 15.41 6.19 -2.50
C MET A 87 15.78 7.39 -1.62
N ILE A 88 16.43 7.15 -0.46
CA ILE A 88 16.97 8.24 0.37
C ILE A 88 18.02 9.06 -0.38
N ARG A 89 18.88 8.42 -1.20
CA ARG A 89 19.86 9.15 -2.03
C ARG A 89 19.20 10.04 -3.09
N MET A 90 17.97 9.72 -3.52
CA MET A 90 17.20 10.54 -4.46
C MET A 90 16.82 11.90 -3.85
N LEU A 91 16.65 11.97 -2.51
CA LEU A 91 16.31 13.20 -1.78
C LEU A 91 17.31 14.34 -2.02
N ASN A 92 18.60 14.01 -2.09
CA ASN A 92 19.69 14.99 -2.17
C ASN A 92 20.22 15.22 -3.61
N GLY A 93 19.42 14.85 -4.62
CA GLY A 93 19.80 15.00 -6.03
C GLY A 93 21.10 14.25 -6.41
N GLY A 94 21.47 13.21 -5.64
CA GLY A 94 22.66 12.40 -5.84
C GLY A 94 24.01 13.09 -5.59
N LYS A 95 24.06 14.32 -5.05
CA LYS A 95 25.27 15.16 -5.01
C LYS A 95 25.94 15.37 -3.64
N GLY A 96 25.45 14.75 -2.57
CA GLY A 96 26.02 14.90 -1.22
C GLY A 96 27.00 13.79 -0.84
N TRP A 97 28.27 14.13 -0.57
CA TRP A 97 29.24 13.23 0.11
C TRP A 97 28.96 13.10 1.63
N MET A 98 28.07 13.94 2.16
CA MET A 98 27.67 13.90 3.55
C MET A 98 26.37 13.11 3.69
N PHE A 99 26.39 12.01 4.47
CA PHE A 99 25.18 11.33 4.90
C PHE A 99 24.65 12.09 6.13
N PRO A 100 23.58 12.91 5.99
CA PRO A 100 22.99 13.55 7.15
C PRO A 100 22.44 12.49 8.10
N SER A 101 22.35 12.81 9.39
CA SER A 101 21.63 11.93 10.31
C SER A 101 20.17 11.89 9.88
N LEU A 102 19.57 10.70 9.81
CA LEU A 102 18.16 10.59 9.44
C LEU A 102 17.33 10.32 10.68
N ARG A 103 16.22 11.05 10.78
CA ARG A 103 15.10 10.73 11.67
C ARG A 103 13.96 10.25 10.79
N MET A 104 13.51 9.02 11.00
CA MET A 104 12.51 8.38 10.16
C MET A 104 11.25 8.09 10.98
N VAL A 105 10.08 8.39 10.42
CA VAL A 105 8.83 7.73 10.79
C VAL A 105 8.44 6.79 9.66
N ILE A 106 8.23 5.52 9.96
CA ILE A 106 7.94 4.48 8.97
C ILE A 106 6.59 3.86 9.27
N CYS A 107 5.77 3.74 8.24
CA CYS A 107 4.49 3.07 8.33
C CYS A 107 4.64 1.54 8.34
N ILE A 108 3.85 0.85 9.16
CA ILE A 108 3.82 -0.62 9.26
C ILE A 108 2.37 -1.13 9.40
N PRO A 109 2.01 -2.33 8.91
CA PRO A 109 0.69 -2.91 9.11
C PRO A 109 0.29 -3.01 10.59
N SER A 110 -1.00 -3.07 10.93
CA SER A 110 -1.42 -3.33 12.31
C SER A 110 -1.12 -4.77 12.74
N GLY A 111 -1.30 -5.72 11.82
CA GLY A 111 -1.06 -7.16 12.03
C GLY A 111 0.41 -7.61 12.00
N ILE A 112 1.37 -6.68 11.97
CA ILE A 112 2.80 -6.99 11.86
C ILE A 112 3.35 -7.65 13.15
N THR A 113 4.16 -8.69 12.99
CA THR A 113 4.81 -9.38 14.12
C THR A 113 6.00 -8.59 14.67
N GLU A 114 6.41 -8.84 15.92
CA GLU A 114 7.58 -8.17 16.51
C GLU A 114 8.90 -8.46 15.76
N VAL A 115 9.01 -9.62 15.11
CA VAL A 115 10.16 -9.96 14.26
C VAL A 115 10.18 -9.08 13.01
N GLU A 116 9.02 -8.91 12.36
CA GLU A 116 8.87 -8.04 11.18
C GLU A 116 9.03 -6.56 11.55
N LYS A 117 8.54 -6.10 12.72
CA LYS A 117 8.80 -4.72 13.21
C LYS A 117 10.29 -4.46 13.40
N ARG A 118 11.01 -5.41 14.02
CA ARG A 118 12.47 -5.31 14.18
C ARG A 118 13.16 -5.28 12.82
N ALA A 119 12.73 -6.10 11.86
CA ALA A 119 13.27 -6.09 10.50
C ALA A 119 13.18 -4.71 9.82
N VAL A 120 12.05 -4.01 10.00
CA VAL A 120 11.86 -2.65 9.46
C VAL A 120 12.82 -1.66 10.14
N ARG A 121 12.94 -1.70 11.47
CA ARG A 121 13.89 -0.84 12.22
C ARG A 121 15.33 -1.09 11.79
N ASP A 122 15.76 -2.35 11.77
CA ASP A 122 17.13 -2.73 11.39
C ASP A 122 17.46 -2.23 9.97
N SER A 123 16.53 -2.39 9.03
CA SER A 123 16.69 -1.92 7.65
C SER A 123 16.82 -0.39 7.56
N ALA A 124 16.06 0.34 8.39
CA ALA A 124 16.13 1.81 8.46
C ALA A 124 17.44 2.30 9.09
N GLU A 125 17.90 1.66 10.16
CA GLU A 125 19.18 1.97 10.82
C GLU A 125 20.36 1.74 9.88
N ILE A 126 20.39 0.60 9.17
CA ILE A 126 21.43 0.30 8.16
C ILE A 126 21.38 1.31 7.00
N ALA A 127 20.19 1.80 6.65
CA ALA A 127 20.02 2.85 5.65
C ALA A 127 20.47 4.24 6.12
N GLY A 128 20.83 4.41 7.40
CA GLY A 128 21.39 5.64 7.97
C GLY A 128 20.49 6.37 8.98
N ALA A 129 19.40 5.75 9.43
CA ALA A 129 18.58 6.29 10.51
C ALA A 129 19.34 6.28 11.85
N LYS A 130 19.30 7.42 12.55
CA LYS A 130 19.71 7.52 13.97
C LYS A 130 18.53 7.42 14.92
N GLU A 131 17.35 7.82 14.44
CA GLU A 131 16.09 7.74 15.16
C GLU A 131 15.06 7.12 14.22
N VAL A 132 14.46 6.02 14.63
CA VAL A 132 13.39 5.35 13.91
C VAL A 132 12.16 5.35 14.80
N TYR A 133 11.04 5.77 14.24
CA TYR A 133 9.73 5.65 14.83
C TYR A 133 8.85 4.87 13.86
N LEU A 134 7.97 4.05 14.40
CA LEU A 134 6.99 3.28 13.65
C LEU A 134 5.59 3.81 13.97
N ILE A 135 4.73 3.79 12.96
CA ILE A 135 3.30 4.11 13.07
C ILE A 135 2.50 3.02 12.37
N HIS A 136 1.38 2.61 12.95
CA HIS A 136 0.49 1.68 12.30
C HIS A 136 -0.21 2.34 11.09
N GLU A 137 -0.28 1.63 9.97
CA GLU A 137 -0.95 2.01 8.72
C GLU A 137 -2.34 2.60 8.92
N PRO A 138 -3.29 1.93 9.59
CA PRO A 138 -4.62 2.50 9.80
C PRO A 138 -4.61 3.80 10.62
N MET A 139 -3.67 3.97 11.55
CA MET A 139 -3.51 5.20 12.32
C MET A 139 -2.95 6.33 11.45
N ALA A 140 -1.92 6.04 10.64
CA ALA A 140 -1.37 7.00 9.68
C ALA A 140 -2.44 7.40 8.65
N ALA A 141 -3.18 6.44 8.11
CA ALA A 141 -4.31 6.68 7.21
C ALA A 141 -5.34 7.63 7.83
N ALA A 142 -5.79 7.38 9.07
CA ALA A 142 -6.76 8.22 9.77
C ALA A 142 -6.30 9.68 9.89
N VAL A 143 -5.07 9.88 10.38
CA VAL A 143 -4.46 11.21 10.52
C VAL A 143 -4.31 11.88 9.15
N GLY A 144 -3.94 11.11 8.13
CA GLY A 144 -3.74 11.60 6.76
C GLY A 144 -5.01 12.06 6.06
N ILE A 145 -6.16 11.48 6.39
CA ILE A 145 -7.47 11.92 5.85
C ILE A 145 -8.14 13.00 6.71
N GLY A 146 -7.50 13.40 7.81
CA GLY A 146 -7.94 14.51 8.66
C GLY A 146 -8.89 14.11 9.79
N ILE A 147 -8.95 12.83 10.18
CA ILE A 147 -9.68 12.41 11.37
C ILE A 147 -8.88 12.80 12.62
N ASP A 148 -9.56 13.41 13.59
CA ASP A 148 -8.99 13.61 14.92
C ASP A 148 -9.00 12.29 15.69
N VAL A 149 -7.86 11.61 15.66
CA VAL A 149 -7.68 10.31 16.33
C VAL A 149 -7.60 10.42 17.84
N GLU A 150 -7.47 11.62 18.42
CA GLU A 150 -7.38 11.83 19.87
C GLU A 150 -8.75 11.95 20.54
N GLU A 151 -9.81 12.20 19.78
CA GLU A 151 -11.18 12.30 20.29
C GLU A 151 -11.71 10.96 20.85
N PRO A 152 -12.61 11.01 21.86
CA PRO A 152 -13.30 9.84 22.40
C PRO A 152 -14.45 9.38 21.49
N MET A 153 -14.22 9.32 20.18
CA MET A 153 -15.21 8.93 19.18
C MET A 153 -14.66 7.79 18.32
N GLY A 154 -15.47 6.75 18.11
CA GLY A 154 -15.12 5.61 17.27
C GLY A 154 -15.08 5.96 15.80
N ASN A 155 -13.91 5.81 15.17
CA ASN A 155 -13.71 6.02 13.74
C ASN A 155 -13.23 4.74 13.08
N MET A 156 -14.01 4.20 12.13
CA MET A 156 -13.62 3.01 11.38
C MET A 156 -12.89 3.38 10.09
N ILE A 157 -11.64 2.94 9.97
CA ILE A 157 -10.78 3.12 8.81
C ILE A 157 -10.55 1.78 8.13
N ILE A 158 -10.65 1.77 6.81
CA ILE A 158 -10.28 0.65 5.95
C ILE A 158 -9.25 1.17 4.95
N ASP A 159 -8.02 0.68 5.06
CA ASP A 159 -6.94 0.94 4.10
C ASP A 159 -6.68 -0.31 3.26
N ILE A 160 -6.85 -0.20 1.95
CA ILE A 160 -6.60 -1.30 1.00
C ILE A 160 -5.36 -0.95 0.18
N GLY A 161 -4.22 -1.52 0.58
CA GLY A 161 -2.94 -1.33 -0.07
C GLY A 161 -2.66 -2.29 -1.23
N GLY A 162 -1.37 -2.50 -1.50
CA GLY A 162 -0.92 -3.51 -2.45
C GLY A 162 -0.99 -4.93 -1.88
N GLY A 163 -0.44 -5.16 -0.69
CA GLY A 163 -0.33 -6.49 -0.09
C GLY A 163 -1.34 -6.81 1.00
N THR A 164 -1.90 -5.79 1.66
CA THR A 164 -2.78 -5.94 2.82
C THR A 164 -4.02 -5.05 2.73
N THR A 165 -5.09 -5.53 3.37
CA THR A 165 -6.23 -4.70 3.77
C THR A 165 -6.20 -4.58 5.28
N GLU A 166 -6.05 -3.35 5.78
CA GLU A 166 -6.04 -3.01 7.19
C GLU A 166 -7.38 -2.38 7.56
N ILE A 167 -8.05 -2.93 8.55
CA ILE A 167 -9.34 -2.46 9.05
C ILE A 167 -9.15 -2.16 10.53
N ALA A 168 -9.44 -0.94 10.96
CA ALA A 168 -9.27 -0.56 12.36
C ALA A 168 -10.39 0.37 12.84
N VAL A 169 -10.75 0.23 14.11
CA VAL A 169 -11.52 1.23 14.85
C VAL A 169 -10.58 1.99 15.77
N ILE A 170 -10.53 3.31 15.58
CA ILE A 170 -9.63 4.22 16.30
C ILE A 170 -10.44 5.13 17.22
N ALA A 171 -9.96 5.30 18.45
CA ALA A 171 -10.45 6.28 19.42
C ALA A 171 -9.34 6.57 20.44
N LEU A 172 -9.30 7.79 20.99
CA LEU A 172 -8.37 8.16 22.08
C LEU A 172 -6.90 7.81 21.80
N SER A 173 -6.41 8.13 20.60
CA SER A 173 -5.05 7.81 20.13
C SER A 173 -4.73 6.30 20.05
N GLY A 174 -5.71 5.43 20.19
CA GLY A 174 -5.55 3.99 20.22
C GLY A 174 -6.31 3.27 19.12
N ILE A 175 -5.75 2.16 18.63
CA ILE A 175 -6.50 1.17 17.87
C ILE A 175 -7.23 0.29 18.88
N VAL A 176 -8.57 0.36 18.87
CA VAL A 176 -9.42 -0.37 19.83
C VAL A 176 -9.63 -1.81 19.37
N CYS A 177 -9.86 -1.99 18.07
CA CYS A 177 -9.88 -3.29 17.44
C CYS A 177 -9.42 -3.16 15.97
N ASP A 178 -8.87 -4.24 15.44
CA ASP A 178 -8.39 -4.29 14.08
C ASP A 178 -8.56 -5.67 13.44
N GLN A 179 -8.56 -5.70 12.11
CA GLN A 179 -8.36 -6.87 11.28
C GLN A 179 -7.36 -6.50 10.19
N SER A 180 -6.28 -7.28 10.07
CA SER A 180 -5.33 -7.20 8.97
C SER A 180 -5.40 -8.51 8.18
N ILE A 181 -5.70 -8.41 6.88
CA ILE A 181 -5.73 -9.57 5.98
C ILE A 181 -4.81 -9.36 4.78
N ARG A 182 -4.16 -10.44 4.36
CA ARG A 182 -3.27 -10.48 3.19
C ARG A 182 -4.05 -10.69 1.89
N VAL A 183 -5.06 -9.83 1.70
CA VAL A 183 -5.93 -9.78 0.51
C VAL A 183 -6.08 -8.33 0.10
N ALA A 184 -5.45 -7.93 -1.00
CA ALA A 184 -5.45 -6.56 -1.49
C ALA A 184 -5.13 -6.48 -2.99
N GLY A 185 -4.49 -5.39 -3.44
CA GLY A 185 -4.20 -5.12 -4.84
C GLY A 185 -3.44 -6.21 -5.59
N ASP A 186 -2.46 -6.86 -4.97
CA ASP A 186 -1.64 -7.93 -5.56
C ASP A 186 -2.46 -9.22 -5.78
N ASN A 187 -3.41 -9.48 -4.89
CA ASN A 187 -4.35 -10.59 -5.04
C ASN A 187 -5.32 -10.33 -6.19
N PHE A 188 -5.78 -9.09 -6.35
CA PHE A 188 -6.63 -8.71 -7.48
C PHE A 188 -5.90 -8.93 -8.81
N ASP A 189 -4.62 -8.53 -8.90
CA ASP A 189 -3.82 -8.77 -10.11
C ASP A 189 -3.65 -10.27 -10.37
N SER A 190 -3.36 -11.05 -9.32
CA SER A 190 -3.24 -12.51 -9.41
C SER A 190 -4.54 -13.18 -9.87
N ASP A 191 -5.70 -12.72 -9.38
CA ASP A 191 -7.00 -13.22 -9.80
C ASP A 191 -7.22 -12.93 -11.28
N ILE A 192 -6.91 -11.72 -11.75
CA ILE A 192 -7.02 -11.32 -13.16
C ILE A 192 -6.10 -12.16 -14.05
N VAL A 193 -4.82 -12.36 -13.68
CA VAL A 193 -3.89 -13.22 -14.44
C VAL A 193 -4.49 -14.63 -14.59
N ASN A 194 -4.99 -15.19 -13.50
CA ASN A 194 -5.58 -16.53 -13.48
C ASN A 194 -6.86 -16.62 -14.31
N TYR A 195 -7.70 -15.58 -14.26
CA TYR A 195 -8.95 -15.52 -15.01
C TYR A 195 -8.67 -15.48 -16.52
N ILE A 196 -7.83 -14.54 -16.97
CA ILE A 196 -7.46 -14.38 -18.39
C ILE A 196 -6.82 -15.66 -18.94
N ARG A 197 -5.98 -16.31 -18.15
CA ARG A 197 -5.39 -17.61 -18.49
C ARG A 197 -6.44 -18.69 -18.70
N ARG A 198 -7.47 -18.77 -17.85
CA ARG A 198 -8.46 -19.86 -17.88
C ARG A 198 -9.57 -19.62 -18.89
N GLN A 199 -10.09 -18.40 -18.96
CA GLN A 199 -11.28 -18.08 -19.78
C GLN A 199 -10.90 -17.72 -21.22
N HIS A 200 -9.77 -17.04 -21.43
CA HIS A 200 -9.35 -16.60 -22.76
C HIS A 200 -8.20 -17.41 -23.35
N ASN A 201 -7.60 -18.33 -22.57
CA ASN A 201 -6.37 -19.05 -22.94
C ASN A 201 -5.21 -18.11 -23.29
N ILE A 202 -5.14 -16.95 -22.65
CA ILE A 202 -4.07 -15.96 -22.85
C ILE A 202 -3.19 -15.89 -21.60
N MET A 203 -1.87 -15.97 -21.79
CA MET A 203 -0.89 -15.68 -20.76
C MET A 203 -0.53 -14.19 -20.77
N ILE A 204 -0.73 -13.53 -19.64
CA ILE A 204 -0.32 -12.14 -19.37
C ILE A 204 0.59 -12.10 -18.14
N GLY A 205 1.37 -11.02 -17.99
CA GLY A 205 2.14 -10.74 -16.78
C GLY A 205 1.44 -9.77 -15.84
N ASP A 206 1.96 -9.63 -14.62
CA ASP A 206 1.34 -8.86 -13.53
C ASP A 206 1.08 -7.39 -13.90
N ARG A 207 2.02 -6.74 -14.59
CA ARG A 207 1.85 -5.35 -15.06
C ARG A 207 0.67 -5.20 -16.05
N THR A 208 0.38 -6.23 -16.85
CA THR A 208 -0.78 -6.21 -17.74
C THR A 208 -2.07 -6.42 -16.93
N ALA A 209 -2.04 -7.28 -15.91
CA ALA A 209 -3.17 -7.47 -15.00
C ALA A 209 -3.49 -6.21 -14.20
N GLU A 210 -2.48 -5.51 -13.69
CA GLU A 210 -2.65 -4.23 -12.99
C GLU A 210 -3.28 -3.17 -13.90
N LYS A 211 -2.89 -3.13 -15.18
CA LYS A 211 -3.55 -2.24 -16.16
C LYS A 211 -5.01 -2.61 -16.37
N ILE A 212 -5.34 -3.90 -16.50
CA ILE A 212 -6.73 -4.35 -16.59
C ILE A 212 -7.51 -3.91 -15.35
N LYS A 213 -6.94 -4.09 -14.15
CA LYS A 213 -7.52 -3.64 -12.87
C LYS A 213 -7.82 -2.14 -12.86
N ILE A 214 -6.88 -1.31 -13.31
CA ILE A 214 -7.05 0.15 -13.34
C ILE A 214 -8.11 0.58 -14.38
N GLU A 215 -8.04 0.03 -15.59
CA GLU A 215 -8.86 0.47 -16.73
C GLU A 215 -10.31 -0.03 -16.61
N VAL A 216 -10.50 -1.31 -16.28
CA VAL A 216 -11.83 -1.96 -16.25
C VAL A 216 -12.18 -2.65 -14.93
N GLY A 217 -11.33 -2.56 -13.90
CA GLY A 217 -11.64 -3.14 -12.59
C GLY A 217 -12.88 -2.51 -11.95
N ALA A 218 -13.75 -3.38 -11.43
CA ALA A 218 -14.98 -3.04 -10.75
C ALA A 218 -15.28 -4.03 -9.62
N ALA A 219 -15.95 -3.57 -8.58
CA ALA A 219 -16.43 -4.38 -7.48
C ALA A 219 -17.89 -4.84 -7.65
N LEU A 220 -18.62 -4.26 -8.62
CA LEU A 220 -20.03 -4.52 -8.89
C LEU A 220 -20.24 -4.95 -10.35
N PRO A 221 -21.19 -5.86 -10.62
CA PRO A 221 -21.55 -6.27 -11.98
C PRO A 221 -22.31 -5.18 -12.75
N GLU A 222 -22.94 -4.24 -12.04
CA GLU A 222 -23.66 -3.12 -12.63
C GLU A 222 -23.09 -1.80 -12.09
N LEU A 223 -22.66 -0.94 -13.00
CA LEU A 223 -22.12 0.39 -12.69
C LEU A 223 -23.01 1.46 -13.33
N THR A 224 -23.13 2.60 -12.64
CA THR A 224 -23.82 3.78 -13.17
C THR A 224 -23.08 4.36 -14.37
N ASP A 225 -21.76 4.37 -14.32
CA ASP A 225 -20.86 4.85 -15.37
C ASP A 225 -19.81 3.75 -15.65
N PRO A 226 -20.13 2.80 -16.55
CA PRO A 226 -19.23 1.70 -16.87
C PRO A 226 -18.04 2.17 -17.73
N PRO A 227 -16.82 1.69 -17.47
CA PRO A 227 -15.69 1.97 -18.34
C PRO A 227 -15.85 1.25 -19.68
N ALA A 228 -15.21 1.77 -20.73
CA ALA A 228 -15.11 1.08 -22.01
C ALA A 228 -14.32 -0.22 -21.87
N ASP A 229 -14.64 -1.20 -22.72
CA ASP A 229 -13.86 -2.44 -22.78
C ASP A 229 -12.38 -2.17 -23.09
N PHE A 230 -11.51 -3.00 -22.53
CA PHE A 230 -10.06 -2.81 -22.61
C PHE A 230 -9.40 -3.89 -23.47
N ALA A 231 -8.60 -3.45 -24.45
CA ALA A 231 -7.83 -4.34 -25.31
C ALA A 231 -6.58 -4.85 -24.59
N VAL A 232 -6.45 -6.17 -24.49
CA VAL A 232 -5.36 -6.84 -23.78
C VAL A 232 -4.56 -7.69 -24.76
N GLN A 233 -3.24 -7.57 -24.71
CA GLN A 233 -2.32 -8.37 -25.51
C GLN A 233 -1.55 -9.33 -24.61
N GLY A 234 -1.45 -10.57 -25.05
CA GLY A 234 -0.69 -11.61 -24.35
C GLY A 234 -0.32 -12.75 -25.29
N ARG A 235 0.23 -13.82 -24.73
CA ARG A 235 0.61 -15.02 -25.49
C ARG A 235 -0.52 -16.03 -25.45
N ASP A 236 -1.04 -16.41 -26.61
CA ASP A 236 -2.02 -17.48 -26.72
C ASP A 236 -1.40 -18.82 -26.31
N LEU A 237 -2.03 -19.53 -25.38
CA LEU A 237 -1.49 -20.76 -24.79
C LEU A 237 -1.60 -21.97 -25.70
N MET A 238 -2.52 -21.95 -26.67
CA MET A 238 -2.73 -23.05 -27.60
C MET A 238 -1.73 -22.98 -28.76
N THR A 239 -1.48 -21.77 -29.25
CA THR A 239 -0.68 -21.53 -30.45
C THR A 239 0.73 -20.99 -30.16
N GLY A 240 0.95 -20.42 -28.98
CA GLY A 240 2.22 -19.80 -28.58
C GLY A 240 2.47 -18.42 -29.17
N VAL A 241 1.57 -17.89 -30.01
CA VAL A 241 1.75 -16.60 -30.70
C VAL A 241 1.09 -15.44 -29.94
N PRO A 242 1.56 -14.19 -30.12
CA PRO A 242 0.88 -13.02 -29.57
C PRO A 242 -0.55 -12.88 -30.12
N LYS A 243 -1.50 -12.60 -29.23
CA LYS A 243 -2.92 -12.41 -29.57
C LYS A 243 -3.51 -11.28 -28.75
N GLN A 244 -4.48 -10.58 -29.34
CA GLN A 244 -5.26 -9.55 -28.67
C GLN A 244 -6.66 -10.08 -28.35
N ILE A 245 -7.12 -9.81 -27.13
CA ILE A 245 -8.49 -10.03 -26.68
C ILE A 245 -9.07 -8.70 -26.17
N THR A 246 -10.36 -8.67 -25.93
CA THR A 246 -11.06 -7.54 -25.32
C THR A 246 -11.68 -8.02 -24.02
N VAL A 247 -11.52 -7.25 -22.95
CA VAL A 247 -11.95 -7.59 -21.59
C VAL A 247 -12.90 -6.50 -21.10
N SER A 248 -14.03 -6.91 -20.52
CA SER A 248 -15.07 -6.00 -20.01
C SER A 248 -15.00 -5.87 -18.49
N TYR A 249 -15.61 -4.82 -17.94
CA TYR A 249 -15.63 -4.63 -16.48
C TYR A 249 -16.46 -5.68 -15.74
N THR A 250 -17.50 -6.24 -16.38
CA THR A 250 -18.37 -7.27 -15.77
C THR A 250 -17.60 -8.58 -15.56
N GLU A 251 -16.75 -8.93 -16.53
CA GLU A 251 -15.81 -10.04 -16.46
C GLU A 251 -14.86 -9.90 -15.27
N ILE A 252 -14.28 -8.71 -15.10
CA ILE A 252 -13.34 -8.42 -14.01
C ILE A 252 -14.06 -8.32 -12.66
N ALA A 253 -15.28 -7.78 -12.61
CA ALA A 253 -16.10 -7.80 -11.39
C ALA A 253 -16.35 -9.23 -10.90
N HIS A 254 -16.66 -10.15 -11.81
CA HIS A 254 -16.82 -11.57 -11.46
C HIS A 254 -15.50 -12.21 -11.02
N CYS A 255 -14.39 -11.87 -11.68
CA CYS A 255 -13.06 -12.33 -11.34
C CYS A 255 -12.65 -11.96 -9.90
N LEU A 256 -12.92 -10.72 -9.49
CA LEU A 256 -12.49 -10.17 -8.20
C LEU A 256 -13.42 -10.53 -7.03
N ASP A 257 -14.60 -11.07 -7.32
CA ASP A 257 -15.67 -11.31 -6.34
C ASP A 257 -15.22 -12.08 -5.11
N LYS A 258 -14.41 -13.13 -5.30
CA LYS A 258 -13.89 -13.95 -4.21
C LYS A 258 -12.97 -13.16 -3.27
N SER A 259 -12.09 -12.34 -3.82
CA SER A 259 -11.14 -11.56 -3.01
C SER A 259 -11.85 -10.41 -2.29
N ILE A 260 -12.80 -9.74 -2.95
CA ILE A 260 -13.62 -8.70 -2.32
C ILE A 260 -14.50 -9.28 -1.21
N SER A 261 -15.07 -10.48 -1.41
CA SER A 261 -15.87 -11.15 -0.37
C SER A 261 -15.08 -11.42 0.91
N LYS A 262 -13.78 -11.75 0.80
CA LYS A 262 -12.91 -11.90 1.99
C LYS A 262 -12.69 -10.57 2.72
N ILE A 263 -12.58 -9.47 1.98
CA ILE A 263 -12.48 -8.13 2.56
C ILE A 263 -13.78 -7.80 3.30
N GLU A 264 -14.95 -8.05 2.69
CA GLU A 264 -16.25 -7.88 3.34
C GLU A 264 -16.39 -8.69 4.64
N GLU A 265 -15.96 -9.95 4.63
CA GLU A 265 -15.96 -10.81 5.82
C GLU A 265 -15.08 -10.23 6.93
N ALA A 266 -13.90 -9.70 6.60
CA ALA A 266 -13.02 -9.05 7.57
C ALA A 266 -13.63 -7.75 8.12
N ILE A 267 -14.32 -6.96 7.29
CA ILE A 267 -15.03 -5.74 7.72
C ILE A 267 -16.13 -6.10 8.73
N LEU A 268 -16.94 -7.11 8.42
CA LEU A 268 -18.00 -7.58 9.32
C LEU A 268 -17.44 -8.10 10.64
N LYS A 269 -16.33 -8.83 10.60
CA LYS A 269 -15.65 -9.31 11.80
C LYS A 269 -15.09 -8.17 12.65
N ALA A 270 -14.55 -7.12 12.05
CA ALA A 270 -14.10 -5.93 12.77
C ALA A 270 -15.28 -5.24 13.48
N LEU A 271 -16.42 -5.07 12.78
CA LEU A 271 -17.65 -4.54 13.38
C LEU A 271 -18.17 -5.42 14.54
N GLU A 272 -18.09 -6.76 14.40
CA GLU A 272 -18.54 -7.71 15.43
C GLU A 272 -17.77 -7.58 16.74
N ILE A 273 -16.45 -7.37 16.67
CA ILE A 273 -15.59 -7.23 17.85
C ILE A 273 -15.51 -5.79 18.38
N THR A 274 -16.17 -4.84 17.72
CA THR A 274 -16.17 -3.43 18.13
C THR A 274 -17.05 -3.24 19.37
N PRO A 275 -16.57 -2.53 20.42
CA PRO A 275 -17.38 -2.23 21.60
C PRO A 275 -18.68 -1.48 21.25
N PRO A 276 -19.81 -1.74 21.94
CA PRO A 276 -21.11 -1.17 21.59
C PRO A 276 -21.14 0.36 21.48
N GLU A 277 -20.44 1.08 22.35
CA GLU A 277 -20.37 2.55 22.32
C GLU A 277 -19.71 3.06 21.04
N LEU A 278 -18.60 2.45 20.61
CA LEU A 278 -17.91 2.82 19.38
C LEU A 278 -18.68 2.36 18.13
N SER A 279 -19.41 1.25 18.22
CA SER A 279 -20.33 0.83 17.17
C SER A 279 -21.46 1.85 16.95
N ALA A 280 -21.94 2.50 18.00
CA ALA A 280 -22.91 3.59 17.90
C ALA A 280 -22.31 4.84 17.24
N ASP A 281 -21.03 5.15 17.51
CA ASP A 281 -20.31 6.24 16.83
C ASP A 281 -20.16 5.94 15.33
N ILE A 282 -19.70 4.74 14.97
CA ILE A 282 -19.53 4.29 13.59
C ILE A 282 -20.86 4.29 12.83
N TYR A 283 -21.98 4.02 13.50
CA TYR A 283 -23.30 4.15 12.88
C TYR A 283 -23.59 5.59 12.40
N GLN A 284 -23.08 6.59 13.12
CA GLN A 284 -23.27 8.00 12.79
C GLN A 284 -22.21 8.51 11.79
N THR A 285 -20.95 8.13 11.99
CA THR A 285 -19.81 8.63 11.20
C THR A 285 -19.55 7.83 9.92
N GLY A 286 -20.00 6.57 9.88
CA GLY A 286 -19.77 5.66 8.77
C GLY A 286 -18.37 5.04 8.76
N ILE A 287 -17.98 4.58 7.59
CA ILE A 287 -16.71 3.90 7.32
C ILE A 287 -15.88 4.76 6.38
N TYR A 288 -14.61 4.97 6.69
CA TYR A 288 -13.67 5.67 5.82
C TYR A 288 -12.80 4.68 5.06
N LEU A 289 -12.80 4.78 3.73
CA LEU A 289 -12.06 3.91 2.83
C LEU A 289 -10.88 4.67 2.19
N THR A 290 -9.69 4.11 2.26
CA THR A 290 -8.46 4.70 1.72
C THR A 290 -7.52 3.62 1.14
N GLY A 291 -6.36 4.04 0.63
CA GLY A 291 -5.42 3.18 -0.06
C GLY A 291 -5.73 3.04 -1.55
N GLY A 292 -4.79 2.50 -2.32
CA GLY A 292 -4.96 2.35 -3.77
C GLY A 292 -6.12 1.45 -4.16
N GLY A 293 -6.45 0.44 -3.35
CA GLY A 293 -7.59 -0.46 -3.57
C GLY A 293 -8.95 0.22 -3.37
N ALA A 294 -9.03 1.33 -2.65
CA ALA A 294 -10.25 2.12 -2.50
C ALA A 294 -10.79 2.67 -3.83
N LEU A 295 -9.91 2.81 -4.83
CA LEU A 295 -10.24 3.33 -6.15
C LEU A 295 -10.97 2.32 -7.05
N LEU A 296 -11.17 1.07 -6.58
CA LEU A 296 -11.89 0.07 -7.33
C LEU A 296 -13.37 0.48 -7.48
N ARG A 297 -13.84 0.57 -8.73
CA ARG A 297 -15.16 1.14 -9.06
C ARG A 297 -16.29 0.40 -8.34
N GLY A 298 -17.08 1.13 -7.56
CA GLY A 298 -18.24 0.60 -6.84
C GLY A 298 -17.92 -0.19 -5.56
N LEU A 299 -16.67 -0.19 -5.10
CA LEU A 299 -16.28 -0.87 -3.87
C LEU A 299 -16.95 -0.22 -2.65
N ASP A 300 -17.00 1.11 -2.60
CA ASP A 300 -17.73 1.90 -1.61
C ASP A 300 -19.21 1.48 -1.50
N LYS A 301 -19.90 1.39 -2.65
CA LYS A 301 -21.30 0.99 -2.74
C LYS A 301 -21.50 -0.46 -2.29
N ARG A 302 -20.58 -1.35 -2.67
CA ARG A 302 -20.60 -2.76 -2.29
C ARG A 302 -20.43 -2.94 -0.78
N VAL A 303 -19.45 -2.25 -0.19
CA VAL A 303 -19.24 -2.23 1.27
C VAL A 303 -20.46 -1.65 1.97
N ALA A 304 -20.98 -0.50 1.53
CA ALA A 304 -22.17 0.13 2.12
C ALA A 304 -23.40 -0.80 2.06
N ALA A 305 -23.60 -1.51 0.94
CA ALA A 305 -24.69 -2.47 0.81
C ALA A 305 -24.55 -3.67 1.75
N LYS A 306 -23.31 -4.10 2.03
CA LYS A 306 -23.01 -5.22 2.93
C LYS A 306 -23.15 -4.85 4.40
N THR A 307 -22.60 -3.71 4.80
CA THR A 307 -22.56 -3.26 6.21
C THR A 307 -23.81 -2.47 6.62
N LYS A 308 -24.56 -1.93 5.66
CA LYS A 308 -25.67 -0.97 5.87
C LYS A 308 -25.21 0.34 6.52
N LEU A 309 -23.93 0.68 6.38
CA LEU A 309 -23.35 1.91 6.90
C LEU A 309 -22.96 2.85 5.75
N PRO A 310 -22.94 4.18 5.99
CA PRO A 310 -22.30 5.12 5.06
C PRO A 310 -20.83 4.76 4.83
N VAL A 311 -20.36 4.93 3.60
CA VAL A 311 -18.96 4.71 3.23
C VAL A 311 -18.42 5.96 2.54
N HIS A 312 -17.29 6.45 3.02
CA HIS A 312 -16.62 7.66 2.58
C HIS A 312 -15.27 7.29 1.99
N VAL A 313 -15.08 7.49 0.69
CA VAL A 313 -13.76 7.33 0.07
C VAL A 313 -12.95 8.60 0.32
N ALA A 314 -11.72 8.44 0.81
CA ALA A 314 -10.81 9.56 1.02
C ALA A 314 -10.54 10.34 -0.29
N GLU A 315 -10.30 11.65 -0.19
CA GLU A 315 -10.10 12.51 -1.38
C GLU A 315 -8.83 12.16 -2.16
N ASP A 316 -7.73 11.86 -1.46
CA ASP A 316 -6.45 11.40 -2.05
C ASP A 316 -6.01 10.10 -1.36
N PRO A 317 -6.66 8.97 -1.67
CA PRO A 317 -6.50 7.74 -0.91
C PRO A 317 -5.11 7.12 -1.09
N LEU A 318 -4.43 7.41 -2.21
CA LEU A 318 -3.07 6.94 -2.51
C LEU A 318 -2.00 7.59 -1.64
N ARG A 319 -2.26 8.79 -1.10
CA ARG A 319 -1.28 9.53 -0.29
C ARG A 319 -1.71 9.71 1.16
N ALA A 320 -2.84 9.15 1.57
CA ALA A 320 -3.36 9.27 2.93
C ALA A 320 -2.32 8.78 3.95
N VAL A 321 -1.79 7.58 3.78
CA VAL A 321 -0.82 6.96 4.69
C VAL A 321 0.42 7.84 4.83
N VAL A 322 1.14 8.10 3.72
CA VAL A 322 2.38 8.91 3.78
C VAL A 322 2.13 10.31 4.33
N ARG A 323 0.98 10.93 4.05
CA ARG A 323 0.60 12.24 4.60
C ARG A 323 0.45 12.19 6.11
N GLY A 324 -0.27 11.19 6.63
CA GLY A 324 -0.41 11.00 8.07
C GLY A 324 0.90 10.67 8.76
N THR A 325 1.76 9.86 8.13
CA THR A 325 3.13 9.62 8.59
C THR A 325 3.93 10.94 8.67
N GLY A 326 3.79 11.82 7.67
CA GLY A 326 4.40 13.16 7.66
C GLY A 326 3.89 14.08 8.76
N ILE A 327 2.57 14.03 9.05
CA ILE A 327 1.98 14.76 10.18
C ILE A 327 2.52 14.20 11.50
N ALA A 328 2.65 12.88 11.63
CA ALA A 328 3.16 12.26 12.83
C ALA A 328 4.64 12.58 13.09
N LEU A 329 5.46 12.66 12.04
CA LEU A 329 6.86 13.10 12.10
C LEU A 329 7.01 14.49 12.75
N LYS A 330 6.10 15.42 12.45
CA LYS A 330 6.09 16.76 13.07
C LYS A 330 5.66 16.77 14.53
N ASN A 331 4.95 15.74 14.96
CA ASN A 331 4.34 15.62 16.29
C ASN A 331 5.03 14.55 17.15
N ILE A 332 6.30 14.22 16.84
CA ILE A 332 7.11 13.34 17.70
C ILE A 332 7.17 13.92 19.12
N GLY A 333 6.81 13.09 20.10
CA GLY A 333 6.68 13.47 21.51
C GLY A 333 5.28 13.97 21.91
N GLY A 334 4.45 14.38 20.96
CA GLY A 334 3.03 14.69 21.17
C GLY A 334 2.14 13.47 20.96
N PHE A 335 2.28 12.80 19.82
CA PHE A 335 1.52 11.59 19.51
C PHE A 335 2.06 10.38 20.27
N LYS A 336 1.24 9.84 21.18
CA LYS A 336 1.59 8.71 22.04
C LYS A 336 1.56 7.36 21.33
N PHE A 337 0.96 7.29 20.14
CA PHE A 337 0.90 6.08 19.31
C PHE A 337 2.15 5.86 18.45
N LEU A 338 3.11 6.78 18.46
CA LEU A 338 4.41 6.59 17.81
C LEU A 338 5.27 5.64 18.64
N MET A 339 5.73 4.56 18.00
CA MET A 339 6.57 3.55 18.62
C MET A 339 8.02 3.80 18.26
N GLN A 340 8.89 4.05 19.23
CA GLN A 340 10.34 4.10 19.00
C GLN A 340 10.90 2.69 18.86
#